data_AF-A0A6A4QBQ7-F1
#
_entry.id   AF-A0A6A4QBQ7-F1
#
_cell.length_a   1.000
_cell.length_b   1.000
_cell.length_c   1.000
_cell.angle_alpha   90.00
_cell.angle_beta   90.00
_cell.angle_gamma   90.00
#
_symmetry.space_group_name_H-M   'P 1'
#
loop_
_entity.id
_entity.type
_entity.pdbx_description
1 polymer ?
#
loop_
_entity_poly.entity_id
_entity_poly.type
_entity_poly.pdbx_seq_one_letter_code
_entity_poly.pdbx_strand_id
1 'polypeptide(L)' 'MFFYPWRLANKWRICKMWISSMRFKVSYIFREGNTCADKLTSFGVSSKVYTWWDVTPSFIFEEVNKNRLGLPNYRCNFL' A
#
# COMPACT_ATOMS: atom_id res chain seq x y z
N MET A 1 -8.22 20.72 13.80
CA MET A 1 -6.75 20.75 13.95
C MET A 1 -6.30 19.31 14.24
N PHE A 2 -5.76 18.59 13.25
CA PHE A 2 -5.28 17.22 13.50
C PHE A 2 -3.96 17.27 14.27
N PHE A 3 -3.97 16.77 15.51
CA PHE A 3 -2.75 16.60 16.30
C PHE A 3 -1.89 15.52 15.65
N TYR A 4 -0.79 15.93 15.05
CA TYR A 4 0.18 15.01 14.49
C TYR A 4 1.24 14.68 15.56
N PRO A 5 1.59 13.40 15.76
CA PRO A 5 2.65 13.04 16.69
C PRO A 5 3.93 13.79 16.35
N TRP A 6 4.55 14.49 17.30
CA TRP A 6 5.74 15.32 17.06
C TRP A 6 6.87 14.53 16.37
N ARG A 7 7.00 13.23 16.71
CA ARG A 7 7.99 12.31 16.11
C ARG A 7 7.86 12.17 14.61
N LEU A 8 6.67 12.39 14.08
CA LEU A 8 6.41 12.27 12.66
C LEU A 8 6.49 13.62 11.95
N ALA A 9 6.46 14.77 12.66
CA ALA A 9 6.32 16.13 12.10
C ALA A 9 7.29 16.41 10.94
N ASN A 10 8.53 15.97 11.08
CA ASN A 10 9.55 16.10 10.03
C ASN A 10 9.19 15.30 8.77
N LYS A 11 8.73 14.05 8.91
CA LYS A 11 8.29 13.21 7.79
C LYS A 11 7.09 13.82 7.08
N TRP A 12 6.14 14.40 7.81
CA TRP A 12 5.00 15.11 7.23
C TRP A 12 5.40 16.35 6.45
N ARG A 13 6.32 17.16 6.99
CA ARG A 13 6.82 18.35 6.30
C ARG A 13 7.48 17.97 4.97
N ILE A 14 8.33 16.95 4.98
CA ILE A 14 8.95 16.42 3.76
C ILE A 14 7.86 15.93 2.80
N CYS A 15 6.93 15.10 3.25
CA CYS A 15 5.83 14.60 2.42
C CYS A 15 5.05 15.73 1.73
N LYS A 16 4.69 16.79 2.46
CA LYS A 16 4.00 17.96 1.90
C LYS A 16 4.81 18.68 0.82
N MET A 17 6.12 18.83 0.99
CA MET A 17 6.99 19.44 -0.03
C MET A 17 6.97 18.62 -1.33
N TRP A 18 7.05 17.29 -1.22
CA TRP A 18 7.01 16.40 -2.39
C TRP A 18 5.65 16.45 -3.08
N ILE A 19 4.57 16.36 -2.29
CA ILE A 19 3.21 16.46 -2.79
C ILE A 19 2.97 17.79 -3.49
N SER A 20 3.49 18.91 -2.98
CA SER A 20 3.34 20.22 -3.65
C SER A 20 4.04 20.30 -5.00
N SER A 21 5.03 19.44 -5.25
CA SER A 21 5.75 19.37 -6.53
C SER A 21 5.09 18.46 -7.57
N MET A 22 3.97 17.80 -7.22
CA MET A 22 3.33 16.80 -8.06
C MET A 22 1.82 17.01 -8.14
N ARG A 23 1.23 16.70 -9.31
CA ARG A 23 -0.22 16.57 -9.41
C ARG A 23 -0.62 15.19 -8.88
N PHE A 24 -1.38 15.16 -7.80
CA PHE A 24 -1.87 13.92 -7.20
C PHE A 24 -3.39 13.98 -7.02
N LYS A 25 -4.02 12.81 -7.07
CA LYS A 25 -5.44 12.62 -6.77
C LYS A 25 -5.56 11.65 -5.61
N VAL A 26 -6.31 12.04 -4.59
CA VAL A 26 -6.68 11.13 -3.50
C VAL A 26 -8.07 10.60 -3.77
N SER A 27 -8.20 9.28 -3.85
CA SER A 27 -9.48 8.60 -3.92
C SER A 27 -9.65 7.71 -2.70
N TYR A 28 -10.86 7.66 -2.16
CA TYR A 28 -11.20 6.66 -1.16
C TYR A 28 -11.27 5.29 -1.83
N ILE A 29 -10.46 4.35 -1.36
CA ILE A 29 -10.48 2.95 -1.81
C ILE A 29 -11.34 2.19 -0.80
N PHE A 30 -12.48 1.66 -1.24
CA PHE A 30 -13.35 0.86 -0.37
C PHE A 30 -12.70 -0.50 -0.11
N ARG A 31 -12.03 -0.61 1.05
CA ARG A 31 -11.65 -1.81 1.82
C ARG A 31 -10.78 -2.90 1.17
N GLU A 32 -10.67 -3.01 -0.14
CA GLU A 32 -10.04 -4.20 -0.77
C GLU A 32 -9.05 -3.90 -1.92
N GLY A 33 -8.92 -2.64 -2.35
CA GLY A 33 -8.12 -2.32 -3.54
C GLY A 33 -6.59 -2.31 -3.33
N ASN A 34 -6.08 -2.57 -2.12
CA ASN A 34 -4.66 -2.40 -1.82
C ASN A 34 -3.99 -3.60 -1.11
N THR A 35 -4.54 -4.80 -1.25
CA THR A 35 -4.04 -6.03 -0.60
C THR A 35 -2.55 -6.29 -0.90
N CYS A 36 -2.07 -5.95 -2.11
CA CYS A 36 -0.64 -6.03 -2.44
C CYS A 36 0.23 -5.18 -1.52
N ALA A 37 -0.15 -3.91 -1.29
CA ALA A 37 0.60 -3.01 -0.42
C ALA A 37 0.54 -3.46 1.05
N ASP A 38 -0.58 -4.04 1.48
CA ASP A 38 -0.73 -4.60 2.83
C ASP A 38 0.18 -5.81 3.04
N LYS A 39 0.25 -6.73 2.07
CA LYS A 39 1.19 -7.87 2.10
C LYS A 39 2.65 -7.40 2.09
N LEU A 40 2.99 -6.40 1.27
CA LEU A 40 4.33 -5.80 1.25
C LEU A 40 4.69 -5.14 2.58
N THR A 41 3.75 -4.39 3.17
CA THR A 41 3.94 -3.76 4.48
C THR A 41 4.14 -4.82 5.57
N SER A 42 3.34 -5.89 5.55
CA SER A 42 3.47 -7.00 6.49
C SER A 42 4.84 -7.68 6.40
N PHE A 43 5.33 -7.89 5.17
CA PHE A 43 6.68 -8.40 4.93
C PHE A 43 7.76 -7.43 5.43
N GLY A 44 7.62 -6.13 5.18
CA GLY A 44 8.58 -5.11 5.63
C GLY A 44 8.67 -5.03 7.16
N VAL A 45 7.52 -5.12 7.85
CA VAL A 45 7.46 -5.12 9.32
C VAL A 45 8.12 -6.37 9.92
N SER A 46 7.89 -7.54 9.32
CA SER A 46 8.43 -8.80 9.83
C SER A 46 9.93 -8.97 9.54
N SER A 47 10.34 -8.68 8.30
CA SER A 47 11.71 -8.91 7.84
C SER A 47 12.70 -7.81 8.28
N LYS A 48 12.20 -6.58 8.49
CA LYS A 48 13.00 -5.38 8.85
C LYS A 48 14.19 -5.11 7.93
N VAL A 49 14.16 -5.64 6.71
CA VAL A 49 15.20 -5.46 5.70
C VAL A 49 14.72 -4.51 4.61
N TYR A 50 15.65 -3.68 4.15
CA TYR A 50 15.43 -2.88 2.96
C TYR A 50 15.65 -3.77 1.74
N THR A 51 14.57 -4.10 1.05
CA THR A 51 14.54 -5.05 -0.07
C THR A 51 13.97 -4.37 -1.30
N TRP A 52 14.58 -4.66 -2.44
CA TRP A 52 14.12 -4.26 -3.76
C TRP A 52 13.97 -5.52 -4.61
N TRP A 53 12.94 -5.56 -5.46
CA TRP A 53 12.66 -6.71 -6.30
C TRP A 53 12.54 -6.27 -7.76
N ASP A 54 13.32 -6.88 -8.65
CA ASP A 54 13.19 -6.70 -10.10
C ASP A 54 12.04 -7.53 -10.68
N VAL A 55 11.57 -8.54 -9.92
CA VAL A 55 10.48 -9.44 -10.28
C VAL A 55 9.44 -9.51 -9.17
N THR A 56 8.17 -9.74 -9.51
CA THR A 56 7.08 -9.85 -8.51
C THR A 56 7.38 -10.96 -7.51
N PRO A 57 7.51 -10.67 -6.20
CA PRO A 57 7.76 -11.70 -5.21
C PRO A 57 6.56 -12.65 -5.09
N SER A 58 6.85 -13.93 -4.82
CA SER A 58 5.86 -15.01 -4.84
C SER A 58 4.68 -14.77 -3.89
N PHE A 59 4.91 -14.15 -2.74
CA PHE A 59 3.88 -13.92 -1.72
C PHE A 59 2.80 -12.89 -2.11
N ILE A 60 3.03 -12.05 -3.13
CA ILE A 60 2.00 -11.14 -3.67
C ILE A 60 1.45 -11.58 -5.03
N PHE A 61 1.98 -12.65 -5.61
CA PHE A 61 1.69 -13.04 -6.99
C PHE A 61 0.18 -13.25 -7.24
N GLU A 62 -0.51 -13.90 -6.30
CA GLU A 62 -1.95 -14.11 -6.37
C GLU A 62 -2.75 -12.79 -6.41
N GLU A 63 -2.42 -11.84 -5.52
CA GLU A 63 -3.09 -10.54 -5.45
C GLU A 63 -2.81 -9.70 -6.71
N VAL A 64 -1.58 -9.76 -7.22
CA VAL A 64 -1.20 -9.10 -8.46
C VAL A 64 -2.02 -9.66 -9.62
N ASN A 65 -2.21 -10.98 -9.71
CA ASN A 65 -3.02 -11.59 -10.75
C ASN A 65 -4.51 -11.22 -10.62
N LYS A 66 -5.06 -11.23 -9.41
CA LYS A 66 -6.44 -10.78 -9.16
C LYS A 66 -6.66 -9.33 -9.59
N ASN A 67 -5.75 -8.43 -9.21
CA ASN A 67 -5.80 -7.03 -9.60
C ASN A 67 -5.70 -6.85 -11.12
N ARG A 68 -4.83 -7.61 -11.80
CA ARG A 68 -4.70 -7.56 -13.27
C ARG A 68 -5.94 -8.04 -13.99
N LEU A 69 -6.63 -9.03 -13.42
CA LEU A 69 -7.86 -9.59 -13.99
C LEU A 69 -9.12 -8.81 -13.56
N GLY A 70 -8.99 -7.78 -12.72
CA GLY A 70 -10.12 -7.04 -12.17
C GLY A 70 -11.03 -7.91 -11.29
N LEU A 71 -10.49 -9.02 -10.75
CA LEU A 71 -11.25 -9.94 -9.92
C LEU A 71 -11.52 -9.29 -8.56
N PRO A 72 -12.74 -9.42 -8.04
CA PRO A 72 -13.05 -8.93 -6.73
C PRO A 72 -12.37 -9.76 -5.65
N ASN A 73 -12.02 -9.11 -4.53
CA ASN A 73 -11.36 -9.76 -3.38
C ASN A 73 -12.35 -10.38 -2.39
N TYR A 74 -13.66 -10.31 -2.66
CA TYR A 74 -14.63 -11.02 -1.83
C TYR A 74 -14.45 -12.53 -1.95
N ARG A 75 -14.52 -13.23 -0.81
CA ARG A 75 -14.63 -14.68 -0.81
C ARG A 75 -16.02 -15.04 -1.30
N CYS A 76 -16.12 -15.56 -2.52
CA CYS A 76 -17.32 -16.25 -2.96
C CYS A 76 -17.39 -17.57 -2.18
N ASN A 77 -18.00 -17.54 -1.00
CA ASN A 77 -18.40 -18.76 -0.30
C ASN A 77 -19.58 -19.34 -1.10
N PHE A 78 -19.29 -20.17 -2.09
CA PHE A 78 -20.29 -21.06 -2.65
C PHE A 78 -20.52 -22.18 -1.62
N LEU A 79 -21.45 -21.94 -0.69
CA LEU A 79 -22.13 -22.96 0.10
C LEU A 79 -23.61 -22.93 -0.28
#